data_AF-A0A9X7T550-F1
#
_entry.id   AF-A0A9X7T550-F1
#
_cell.length_a   1.000
_cell.length_b   1.000
_cell.length_c   1.000
_cell.angle_alpha   90.00
_cell.angle_beta   90.00
_cell.angle_gamma   90.00
#
_symmetry.space_group_name_H-M   'P 1'
#
loop_
_entity.id
_entity.type
_entity.pdbx_description
1 polymer ?
#
loop_
_entity_poly.entity_id
_entity_poly.type
_entity_poly.pdbx_seq_one_letter_code
_entity_poly.pdbx_strand_id
1 'polypeptide(L)'
;MSTIGIPGLILILVLALVLFGPKKLPELGRAVGHTLKEFKNATRSLTSDDDDDEEAKKKELAAKEAPAKTAVVTEKDAFDREKIEREVRERLERERLEKEIREKLEKERLQMEKEQQKA
;
A
#
# COMPACT_ATOMS: atom_id res chain seq x y z
N MET A 1 19.85 1.52 -48.32
CA MET A 1 18.76 2.03 -47.47
C MET A 1 19.36 2.36 -46.12
N SER A 2 19.29 3.63 -45.70
CA SER A 2 19.91 4.11 -44.47
C SER A 2 19.26 3.42 -43.28
N THR A 3 19.98 2.50 -42.65
CA THR A 3 19.54 1.84 -41.44
C THR A 3 19.56 2.89 -40.32
N ILE A 4 18.40 3.50 -40.08
CA ILE A 4 18.10 4.12 -38.79
C ILE A 4 18.04 2.97 -37.79
N GLY A 5 19.23 2.53 -37.37
CA GLY A 5 19.42 1.52 -36.36
C GLY A 5 19.69 2.18 -35.02
N ILE A 6 20.43 1.47 -34.18
CA ILE A 6 20.93 1.94 -32.89
C ILE A 6 21.47 3.40 -32.93
N PRO A 7 22.21 3.86 -33.97
CA PRO A 7 22.71 5.23 -34.00
C PRO A 7 21.62 6.31 -33.96
N GLY A 8 20.49 6.09 -34.65
CA GLY A 8 19.37 7.04 -34.64
C GLY A 8 18.64 7.08 -33.30
N LEU A 9 18.53 5.93 -32.63
CA LEU A 9 17.92 5.83 -31.31
C LEU A 9 18.76 6.57 -30.26
N ILE A 10 20.09 6.45 -30.32
CA ILE A 10 21.01 7.19 -29.44
C ILE A 10 20.83 8.71 -29.60
N LEU A 11 20.69 9.21 -30.82
CA LEU A 11 20.48 10.65 -31.06
C LEU A 11 19.19 11.16 -30.38
N ILE A 12 18.09 10.42 -30.51
CA ILE A 12 16.82 10.76 -29.85
C ILE A 12 16.97 10.69 -28.32
N LEU A 13 17.67 9.67 -27.82
CA LEU A 13 17.90 9.47 -26.39
C LEU A 13 18.72 10.62 -25.81
N VAL A 14 19.76 11.09 -26.49
CA VAL A 14 20.53 12.28 -26.09
C VAL A 14 19.64 13.52 -26.05
N LEU A 15 18.79 13.74 -27.04
CA LEU A 15 17.86 14.88 -27.04
C LEU A 15 16.89 14.80 -25.85
N ALA A 16 16.34 13.62 -25.57
CA ALA A 16 15.48 13.38 -24.40
C ALA A 16 16.25 13.61 -23.08
N LEU A 17 17.51 13.19 -23.00
CA LEU A 17 18.37 13.43 -21.83
C LEU A 17 18.67 14.92 -21.62
N VAL A 18 18.73 15.73 -22.68
CA VAL A 18 18.92 17.18 -22.55
C VAL A 18 17.64 17.84 -22.02
N LEU A 19 16.46 17.42 -22.52
CA LEU A 19 15.17 17.97 -22.09
C LEU A 19 14.79 17.55 -20.67
N PHE A 20 14.92 16.26 -20.36
CA PHE A 20 14.47 15.68 -19.09
C PHE A 20 15.61 15.52 -18.07
N GLY A 21 16.86 15.39 -18.51
CA GLY A 21 18.01 15.13 -17.65
C GLY A 21 18.28 13.62 -17.44
N PRO A 22 19.56 13.19 -17.34
CA PRO A 22 19.95 11.79 -17.17
C PRO A 22 19.52 11.17 -15.83
N LYS A 23 19.18 12.00 -14.85
CA LYS A 23 18.69 11.53 -13.55
C LYS A 23 17.18 11.23 -13.56
N LYS A 24 16.41 11.86 -14.44
CA LYS A 24 14.94 11.76 -14.46
C LYS A 24 14.42 10.53 -15.18
N LEU A 25 15.06 10.12 -16.27
CA LEU A 25 14.69 8.87 -16.97
C LEU A 25 14.79 7.62 -16.08
N PRO A 26 15.88 7.37 -15.32
CA PRO A 26 15.95 6.22 -14.43
C PRO A 26 15.00 6.33 -13.22
N GLU A 27 14.72 7.54 -12.75
CA GLU A 27 13.73 7.80 -11.69
C GLU A 27 12.32 7.40 -12.15
N LEU A 28 11.91 7.87 -13.34
CA LEU A 28 10.62 7.50 -13.96
C LEU A 28 10.55 6.01 -14.29
N GLY A 29 11.63 5.44 -14.84
CA GLY A 29 11.70 4.01 -15.15
C GLY A 29 11.54 3.12 -13.92
N ARG A 30 12.06 3.54 -12.76
CA ARG A 30 11.85 2.83 -11.49
C ARG A 30 10.40 2.88 -11.02
N ALA A 31 9.75 4.05 -11.09
CA ALA A 31 8.35 4.20 -10.70
C ALA A 31 7.40 3.40 -11.60
N VAL A 32 7.59 3.49 -12.93
CA VAL A 32 6.82 2.72 -13.91
C VAL A 32 7.12 1.23 -13.77
N GLY A 33 8.38 0.85 -13.57
CA GLY A 33 8.79 -0.55 -13.40
C GLY A 33 8.20 -1.19 -12.15
N HIS A 34 8.08 -0.46 -11.04
CA HIS A 34 7.39 -0.93 -9.85
C HIS A 34 5.91 -1.23 -10.13
N THR A 35 5.23 -0.26 -10.76
CA THR A 35 3.82 -0.39 -11.15
C THR A 35 3.61 -1.56 -12.09
N LEU A 36 4.48 -1.73 -13.10
CA LEU A 36 4.39 -2.82 -14.06
C LEU A 36 4.67 -4.18 -13.42
N LYS A 37 5.56 -4.24 -12.41
CA LYS A 37 5.84 -5.46 -11.64
C LYS A 37 4.62 -5.89 -10.84
N GLU A 38 3.99 -4.95 -10.13
CA GLU A 38 2.76 -5.22 -9.36
C GLU A 38 1.60 -5.58 -10.26
N PHE A 39 1.42 -4.85 -11.37
CA PHE A 39 0.42 -5.15 -12.38
C PHE A 39 0.62 -6.55 -12.93
N LYS A 40 1.84 -6.93 -13.32
CA LYS A 40 2.15 -8.29 -13.80
C LYS A 40 1.82 -9.34 -12.75
N ASN A 41 2.16 -9.11 -11.48
CA ASN A 41 1.88 -10.06 -10.41
C ASN A 41 0.37 -10.23 -10.19
N ALA A 42 -0.37 -9.12 -10.15
CA ALA A 42 -1.82 -9.14 -10.02
C ALA A 42 -2.48 -9.83 -11.23
N THR A 43 -2.04 -9.52 -12.46
CA THR A 43 -2.52 -10.21 -13.66
C THR A 43 -2.19 -11.70 -13.63
N ARG A 44 -1.00 -12.08 -13.14
CA ARG A 44 -0.61 -13.50 -13.00
C ARG A 44 -1.53 -14.24 -12.03
N SER A 45 -1.86 -13.63 -10.89
CA SER A 45 -2.82 -14.21 -9.94
C SER A 45 -4.25 -14.30 -10.48
N LEU A 46 -4.63 -13.43 -11.42
CA LEU A 46 -5.97 -13.45 -12.03
C LEU A 46 -6.07 -14.40 -13.24
N THR A 47 -4.95 -14.71 -13.90
CA THR A 47 -4.90 -15.61 -15.07
C THR A 47 -4.48 -17.03 -14.72
N SER A 48 -3.86 -17.25 -13.56
CA SER A 48 -3.49 -18.56 -13.04
C SER A 48 -4.49 -18.96 -11.95
N ASP A 49 -5.66 -19.45 -12.38
CA ASP A 49 -6.59 -20.21 -11.52
C ASP A 49 -6.32 -21.73 -11.57
N ASP A 50 -5.34 -22.17 -12.37
CA ASP A 50 -4.83 -23.54 -12.36
C ASP A 50 -3.30 -23.50 -12.60
N ASP A 51 -2.58 -24.15 -11.69
CA ASP A 51 -1.16 -24.54 -11.72
C ASP A 51 -0.06 -23.43 -11.61
N ASP A 52 0.86 -23.68 -10.67
CA ASP A 52 2.19 -23.08 -10.45
C ASP A 52 2.37 -21.94 -9.41
N ASP A 53 2.11 -22.32 -8.15
CA ASP A 53 2.45 -21.61 -6.90
C ASP A 53 3.84 -21.96 -6.33
N GLU A 54 4.95 -21.92 -7.10
CA GLU A 54 6.29 -22.21 -6.50
C GLU A 54 7.48 -21.33 -6.96
N GLU A 55 7.30 -20.27 -7.76
CA GLU A 55 8.46 -19.46 -8.22
C GLU A 55 8.59 -18.06 -7.58
N ALA A 56 7.57 -17.57 -6.86
CA ALA A 56 7.56 -16.19 -6.36
C ALA A 56 8.54 -15.93 -5.19
N LYS A 57 9.00 -16.98 -4.48
CA LYS A 57 9.75 -16.82 -3.21
C LYS A 57 11.28 -16.74 -3.35
N LYS A 58 11.86 -16.93 -4.54
CA LYS A 58 13.34 -17.06 -4.70
C LYS A 58 14.10 -15.79 -5.12
N LYS A 59 13.43 -14.68 -5.43
CA LYS A 59 14.11 -13.45 -5.94
C LYS A 59 14.16 -12.26 -4.97
N GLU A 60 13.87 -12.47 -3.68
CA GLU A 60 14.01 -11.41 -2.66
C GLU A 60 15.46 -11.29 -2.12
N LEU A 61 16.30 -12.32 -2.28
CA LEU A 61 17.64 -12.38 -1.65
C LEU A 61 18.83 -11.93 -2.52
N ALA A 62 18.62 -11.47 -3.76
CA ALA A 62 19.73 -11.16 -4.68
C ALA A 62 19.83 -9.68 -5.14
N ALA A 63 19.05 -8.76 -4.56
CA ALA A 63 19.14 -7.33 -4.89
C ALA A 63 19.74 -6.46 -3.76
N LYS A 64 20.38 -7.11 -2.78
CA LYS A 64 21.12 -6.44 -1.71
C LYS A 64 22.60 -6.38 -2.08
N GLU A 65 22.97 -5.52 -3.02
CA GLU A 65 24.31 -4.91 -3.14
C GLU A 65 24.41 -4.00 -4.40
N ALA A 66 24.09 -2.71 -4.23
CA ALA A 66 24.93 -1.55 -4.62
C ALA A 66 24.14 -0.23 -4.46
N PRO A 67 24.80 0.86 -4.01
CA PRO A 67 24.18 1.86 -3.12
C PRO A 67 23.86 3.20 -3.82
N ALA A 68 23.37 4.15 -3.00
CA ALA A 68 23.18 5.58 -3.28
C ALA A 68 21.84 6.00 -3.92
N LYS A 69 20.79 6.07 -3.10
CA LYS A 69 20.42 7.30 -2.36
C LYS A 69 19.06 7.10 -1.69
N THR A 70 19.14 6.67 -0.43
CA THR A 70 18.22 7.09 0.62
C THR A 70 18.18 8.61 0.64
N ALA A 71 17.01 9.21 0.40
CA ALA A 71 16.56 10.50 0.97
C ALA A 71 15.30 11.02 0.26
N VAL A 72 14.24 10.21 0.14
CA VAL A 72 12.84 10.73 0.09
C VAL A 72 11.92 9.63 0.64
N VAL A 73 12.11 9.26 1.91
CA VAL A 73 10.98 8.78 2.70
C VAL A 73 10.63 9.97 3.55
N THR A 74 9.60 10.67 3.09
CA THR A 74 9.03 11.84 3.73
C THR A 74 8.71 11.51 5.18
N GLU A 75 9.39 12.21 6.08
CA GLU A 75 9.14 12.39 7.51
C GLU A 75 7.67 12.76 7.83
N LYS A 76 6.84 12.96 6.80
CA LYS A 76 5.42 13.34 6.87
C LYS A 76 4.47 12.13 6.99
N ASP A 77 4.87 10.94 6.55
CA ASP A 77 4.00 9.74 6.52
C ASP A 77 3.96 8.96 7.84
N ALA A 78 4.90 9.23 8.76
CA ALA A 78 4.90 8.63 10.09
C ALA A 78 3.88 9.31 11.04
N PHE A 79 3.68 10.63 10.87
CA PHE A 79 2.75 11.41 11.68
C PHE A 79 1.28 11.06 11.40
N ASP A 80 0.95 10.76 10.14
CA ASP A 80 -0.41 10.38 9.75
C ASP A 80 -0.81 9.01 10.30
N ARG A 81 0.10 8.03 10.33
CA ARG A 81 -0.19 6.68 10.84
C ARG A 81 -0.48 6.68 12.35
N GLU A 82 0.32 7.42 13.12
CA GLU A 82 0.13 7.52 14.58
C GLU A 82 -1.12 8.33 14.98
N LYS A 83 -1.55 9.28 14.13
CA LYS A 83 -2.79 10.04 14.32
C LYS A 83 -4.03 9.22 13.97
N ILE A 84 -3.97 8.45 12.87
CA ILE A 84 -5.06 7.56 12.44
C ILE A 84 -5.26 6.42 13.45
N GLU A 85 -4.17 5.80 13.93
CA GLU A 85 -4.27 4.71 14.91
C GLU A 85 -4.82 5.18 16.27
N ARG A 86 -4.50 6.42 16.69
CA ARG A 86 -5.10 7.03 17.87
C ARG A 86 -6.60 7.32 17.68
N GLU A 87 -7.00 7.86 16.53
CA GLU A 87 -8.40 8.18 16.26
C GLU A 87 -9.28 6.92 16.13
N VAL A 88 -8.75 5.86 15.54
CA VAL A 88 -9.46 4.56 15.42
C VAL A 88 -9.60 3.89 16.79
N ARG A 89 -8.55 3.94 17.62
CA ARG A 89 -8.57 3.35 18.97
C ARG A 89 -9.57 4.06 19.90
N GLU A 90 -9.65 5.38 19.83
CA GLU A 90 -10.64 6.14 20.61
C GLU A 90 -12.09 5.88 20.16
N ARG A 91 -12.34 5.71 18.86
CA ARG A 91 -13.68 5.36 18.35
C ARG A 91 -14.14 3.97 18.78
N LEU A 92 -13.22 3.00 18.81
CA LEU A 92 -13.49 1.62 19.26
C LEU A 92 -13.84 1.54 20.75
N GLU A 93 -13.22 2.36 21.60
CA GLU A 93 -13.52 2.37 23.04
C GLU A 93 -14.88 3.00 23.34
N ARG A 94 -15.27 4.05 22.60
CA ARG A 94 -16.58 4.68 22.73
C ARG A 94 -17.72 3.73 22.33
N GLU A 95 -17.56 2.96 21.25
CA GLU A 95 -18.57 1.98 20.87
C GLU A 95 -18.76 0.85 21.91
N ARG A 96 -17.69 0.46 22.62
CA ARG A 96 -17.79 -0.57 23.66
C ARG A 96 -18.52 -0.06 24.90
N LEU A 97 -18.22 1.16 25.33
CA LEU A 97 -18.91 1.80 26.45
C LEU A 97 -20.39 2.04 26.17
N GLU A 98 -20.73 2.46 24.95
CA GLU A 98 -22.14 2.64 24.57
C GLU A 98 -22.92 1.31 24.56
N LYS A 99 -22.27 0.22 24.10
CA LYS A 99 -22.86 -1.12 24.17
C LYS A 99 -23.04 -1.58 25.61
N GLU A 100 -22.05 -1.36 26.47
CA GLU A 100 -22.11 -1.76 27.88
C GLU A 100 -23.16 -0.96 28.67
N ILE A 101 -23.26 0.36 28.41
CA ILE A 101 -24.27 1.23 29.03
C ILE A 101 -25.68 0.83 28.57
N ARG A 102 -25.86 0.57 27.28
CA ARG A 102 -27.15 0.12 26.74
C ARG A 102 -27.56 -1.23 27.33
N GLU A 103 -26.63 -2.17 27.43
CA GLU A 103 -26.89 -3.48 28.03
C GLU A 103 -27.22 -3.39 29.53
N LYS A 104 -26.53 -2.51 30.27
CA LYS A 104 -26.86 -2.23 31.69
C LYS A 104 -28.24 -1.61 31.85
N LEU A 105 -28.59 -0.61 31.04
CA LEU A 105 -29.90 0.04 31.07
C LEU A 105 -31.03 -0.93 30.72
N GLU A 106 -30.80 -1.84 29.78
CA GLU A 106 -31.79 -2.84 29.39
C GLU A 106 -32.01 -3.88 30.50
N LYS A 107 -30.93 -4.34 31.14
CA LYS A 107 -30.99 -5.23 32.31
C LYS A 107 -31.72 -4.58 33.49
N GLU A 108 -31.45 -3.31 33.76
CA GLU A 108 -32.08 -2.54 34.83
C GLU A 108 -33.58 -2.30 34.56
N ARG A 109 -33.95 -2.01 33.30
CA ARG A 109 -35.37 -1.92 32.90
C ARG A 109 -36.12 -3.24 33.05
N LEU A 110 -35.51 -4.36 32.65
CA LEU A 110 -36.08 -5.69 32.82
C LEU A 110 -36.22 -6.07 34.31
N GLN A 111 -35.31 -5.62 35.16
CA GLN A 111 -35.42 -5.79 36.62
C GLN A 111 -36.57 -4.98 37.18
N MET A 112 -36.71 -3.71 36.79
CA MET A 112 -37.82 -2.87 37.22
C MET A 112 -39.18 -3.42 36.75
N GLU A 113 -39.28 -3.92 35.52
CA GLU A 113 -40.52 -4.54 35.01
C GLU A 113 -40.86 -5.83 35.78
N LYS A 114 -39.85 -6.65 36.11
CA LYS A 114 -40.03 -7.84 36.93
C LYS A 114 -40.38 -7.53 38.38
N GLU A 115 -39.87 -6.45 38.96
CA GLU A 115 -40.26 -5.98 40.30
C GLU A 115 -41.69 -5.40 40.29
N GLN A 116 -42.08 -4.65 39.25
CA GLN A 116 -43.44 -4.13 39.11
C GLN A 116 -44.49 -5.23 38.87
N GLN A 117 -44.12 -6.36 38.26
CA GLN A 117 -45.03 -7.52 38.12
C GLN A 117 -45.14 -8.38 39.39
N LYS A 118 -44.26 -8.17 40.38
CA LYS A 118 -44.21 -8.98 41.61
C LYS A 118 -44.80 -8.27 42.83
N ALA A 119 -45.10 -6.98 42.72
CA ALA A 119 -45.82 -6.17 43.70
C ALA A 119 -47.32 -6.13 43.36
#